data_AF-A0A136KTV6-F1
#
_entry.id   AF-A0A136KTV6-F1
#
_cell.length_a   1.000
_cell.length_b   1.000
_cell.length_c   1.000
_cell.angle_alpha   90.00
_cell.angle_beta   90.00
_cell.angle_gamma   90.00
#
_symmetry.space_group_name_H-M   'P 1'
#
loop_
_entity.id
_entity.type
_entity.pdbx_description
1 polymer ?
#
loop_
_entity_poly.entity_id
_entity_poly.type
_entity_poly.pdbx_seq_one_letter_code
_entity_poly.pdbx_strand_id
1 'polypeptide(L)'
;MARLAAESLDVLRQMALEGNPNSASDAGVGAILCKAAVQGAALNVRTNLSGLKDASFAESTREEIERLLKDSSEKADEISAIVEEKL
;
A
#
# COMPACT_ATOMS: atom_id res chain seq x y z
N MET A 1 2.62 -5.22 8.99
CA MET A 1 3.16 -4.12 8.16
C MET A 1 2.36 -3.95 6.88
N ALA A 2 2.40 -4.90 5.92
CA ALA A 2 1.72 -4.76 4.62
C ALA A 2 0.22 -4.39 4.71
N ARG A 3 -0.58 -5.16 5.48
CA ARG A 3 -2.02 -4.89 5.66
C ARG A 3 -2.30 -3.48 6.17
N LEU A 4 -1.65 -3.09 7.27
CA LEU A 4 -1.82 -1.75 7.86
C LEU A 4 -1.43 -0.64 6.88
N ALA A 5 -0.35 -0.80 6.12
CA ALA A 5 0.06 0.18 5.11
C ALA A 5 -0.98 0.26 3.97
N ALA A 6 -1.51 -0.86 3.52
CA ALA A 6 -2.56 -0.90 2.51
C ALA A 6 -3.88 -0.27 2.99
N GLU A 7 -4.28 -0.53 4.25
CA GLU A 7 -5.46 0.08 4.88
C GLU A 7 -5.28 1.59 5.09
N SER A 8 -4.07 2.03 5.41
CA SER A 8 -3.75 3.46 5.57
C SER A 8 -3.99 4.27 4.29
N LEU A 9 -3.91 3.65 3.12
CA LEU A 9 -4.20 4.31 1.84
C LEU A 9 -5.65 4.78 1.75
N ASP A 10 -6.61 4.08 2.37
CA ASP A 10 -8.01 4.50 2.34
C ASP A 10 -8.21 5.81 3.14
N VAL A 11 -7.50 5.95 4.26
CA VAL A 11 -7.50 7.18 5.07
C VAL A 11 -6.79 8.31 4.33
N LEU A 12 -5.64 8.02 3.69
CA LEU A 12 -4.89 9.01 2.91
C LEU A 12 -5.69 9.51 1.71
N ARG A 13 -6.47 8.64 1.07
CA ARG A 13 -7.40 9.03 0.00
C ARG A 13 -8.46 10.00 0.48
N GLN A 14 -9.08 9.73 1.63
CA GLN A 14 -10.04 10.67 2.24
C GLN A 14 -9.37 12.00 2.61
N MET A 15 -8.15 11.96 3.14
CA MET A 15 -7.36 13.15 3.44
C MET A 15 -7.07 13.98 2.17
N ALA A 16 -6.74 13.34 1.05
CA ALA A 16 -6.52 14.02 -0.22
C ALA A 16 -7.81 14.62 -0.80
N LEU A 17 -8.97 13.95 -0.66
CA LEU A 17 -10.25 14.41 -1.21
C LEU A 17 -10.90 15.51 -0.39
N GLU A 18 -11.06 15.26 0.92
CA GLU A 18 -11.92 16.04 1.83
C GLU A 18 -11.15 16.70 2.99
N GLY A 19 -9.86 16.39 3.13
CA GLY A 19 -9.01 16.92 4.19
C GLY A 19 -8.64 18.39 3.99
N ASN A 20 -7.79 18.90 4.89
CA ASN A 20 -7.25 20.25 4.79
C ASN A 20 -6.46 20.40 3.48
N PRO A 21 -6.85 21.31 2.57
CA PRO A 21 -6.16 21.49 1.29
C PRO A 21 -4.65 21.76 1.42
N ASN A 22 -4.25 22.47 2.48
CA ASN A 22 -2.84 22.76 2.76
C ASN A 22 -2.01 21.53 3.14
N SER A 23 -2.67 20.39 3.41
CA SER A 23 -2.03 19.10 3.74
C SER A 23 -2.17 18.06 2.62
N ALA A 24 -2.65 18.44 1.43
CA ALA A 24 -2.80 17.50 0.32
C ALA A 24 -1.46 16.85 -0.07
N SER A 25 -0.36 17.61 -0.04
CA SER A 25 0.99 17.08 -0.26
C SER A 25 1.39 16.02 0.78
N ASP A 26 1.02 16.20 2.05
CA ASP A 26 1.28 15.21 3.10
C ASP A 26 0.54 13.89 2.83
N ALA A 27 -0.69 13.95 2.30
CA ALA A 27 -1.43 12.76 1.87
C ALA A 27 -0.73 12.02 0.73
N GLY A 28 -0.20 12.75 -0.26
CA GLY A 28 0.60 12.20 -1.36
C GLY A 28 1.88 11.53 -0.86
N VAL A 29 2.63 12.21 0.02
CA VAL A 29 3.83 11.65 0.66
C VAL A 29 3.49 10.38 1.44
N GLY A 30 2.41 10.40 2.23
CA GLY A 30 1.92 9.23 2.95
C GLY A 30 1.60 8.05 2.03
N ALA A 31 0.97 8.31 0.88
CA ALA A 31 0.62 7.27 -0.09
C ALA A 31 1.86 6.61 -0.70
N ILE A 32 2.87 7.41 -1.07
CA ILE A 32 4.16 6.92 -1.58
C ILE A 32 4.83 6.01 -0.54
N LEU A 33 4.86 6.45 0.73
CA LEU A 33 5.47 5.67 1.81
C LEU A 33 4.71 4.36 2.08
N CYS A 34 3.36 4.39 2.05
CA CYS A 34 2.55 3.18 2.21
C CYS A 34 2.79 2.19 1.07
N LYS A 35 2.83 2.65 -0.19
CA LYS A 35 3.17 1.82 -1.35
C LYS A 35 4.54 1.15 -1.17
N ALA A 36 5.55 1.92 -0.79
CA ALA A 36 6.90 1.41 -0.54
C ALA A 36 6.94 0.41 0.63
N ALA A 37 6.17 0.65 1.70
CA ALA A 37 6.09 -0.26 2.85
C ALA A 37 5.47 -1.61 2.46
N VAL A 38 4.44 -1.63 1.61
CA VAL A 38 3.84 -2.87 1.09
C VAL A 38 4.85 -3.61 0.20
N GLN A 39 5.55 -2.90 -0.69
CA GLN A 39 6.60 -3.48 -1.54
C GLN A 39 7.73 -4.10 -0.70
N GLY A 40 8.23 -3.39 0.30
CA GLY A 40 9.27 -3.89 1.20
C GLY A 40 8.81 -5.11 2.01
N ALA A 41 7.58 -5.07 2.53
CA ALA A 41 7.01 -6.22 3.21
C ALA A 41 6.86 -7.43 2.28
N ALA A 42 6.53 -7.23 1.01
CA ALA A 42 6.41 -8.30 0.03
C ALA A 42 7.73 -9.00 -0.27
N LEU A 43 8.84 -8.26 -0.34
CA LEU A 43 10.18 -8.84 -0.48
C LEU A 43 10.48 -9.79 0.68
N ASN A 44 10.24 -9.33 1.92
CA ASN A 44 10.47 -10.14 3.12
C ASN A 44 9.58 -11.39 3.17
N VAL A 45 8.30 -11.25 2.80
CA VAL A 45 7.37 -12.37 2.74
C VAL A 45 7.85 -13.41 1.71
N ARG A 46 8.11 -13.01 0.47
CA ARG A 46 8.53 -13.92 -0.60
C ARG A 46 9.81 -14.68 -0.24
N THR A 47 10.78 -14.03 0.40
CA THR A 47 11.99 -14.70 0.91
C THR A 47 11.66 -15.79 1.93
N ASN A 48 10.83 -15.48 2.92
CA ASN A 48 10.47 -16.44 3.98
C ASN A 48 9.57 -17.58 3.48
N LEU A 49 8.72 -17.32 2.48
CA LEU A 49 7.84 -18.34 1.90
C LEU A 49 8.60 -19.49 1.22
N SER A 50 9.78 -19.22 0.65
CA SER A 50 10.58 -20.24 -0.04
C SER A 50 11.05 -21.39 0.87
N GLY A 51 11.13 -21.15 2.19
CA GLY A 51 11.59 -22.13 3.18
C GLY A 51 10.48 -22.85 3.95
N LEU A 52 9.21 -22.55 3.68
CA LEU A 52 8.08 -23.09 4.44
C LEU A 52 7.65 -24.48 3.96
N LYS A 53 7.44 -25.40 4.90
CA LYS A 53 6.93 -26.76 4.62
C LYS A 53 5.41 -26.80 4.47
N ASP A 54 4.70 -25.85 5.08
CA ASP A 54 3.25 -25.73 4.96
C ASP A 54 2.89 -25.05 3.64
N ALA A 55 2.59 -25.87 2.62
CA ALA A 55 2.27 -25.40 1.28
C ALA A 55 0.96 -24.59 1.23
N SER A 56 -0.03 -24.95 2.06
CA SER A 56 -1.32 -24.24 2.08
C SER A 56 -1.15 -22.83 2.63
N PHE A 57 -0.42 -22.68 3.74
CA PHE A 57 -0.11 -21.38 4.30
C PHE A 57 0.76 -20.54 3.36
N ALA A 58 1.74 -21.17 2.72
CA ALA A 58 2.63 -20.48 1.79
C ALA A 58 1.86 -19.93 0.58
N GLU A 59 0.93 -20.71 0.02
CA GLU A 59 0.11 -20.26 -1.10
C GLU A 59 -0.86 -19.15 -0.69
N SER A 60 -1.61 -19.31 0.41
CA SER A 60 -2.55 -18.28 0.86
C SER A 60 -1.86 -16.94 1.16
N THR A 61 -0.66 -17.00 1.75
CA THR A 61 0.15 -15.81 2.06
C THR A 61 0.72 -15.17 0.79
N ARG A 62 1.13 -15.98 -0.20
CA ARG A 62 1.58 -15.49 -1.51
C ARG A 62 0.46 -14.75 -2.21
N GLU A 63 -0.71 -15.35 -2.32
CA GLU A 63 -1.86 -14.71 -2.95
C GLU A 63 -2.24 -13.39 -2.26
N GLU A 64 -2.25 -13.38 -0.93
CA GLU A 64 -2.56 -12.17 -0.17
C GLU A 64 -1.56 -11.05 -0.44
N ILE A 65 -0.27 -11.33 -0.42
CA ILE A 65 0.73 -10.28 -0.63
C ILE A 65 0.73 -9.76 -2.07
N GLU A 66 0.44 -10.60 -3.07
CA GLU A 66 0.24 -10.14 -4.46
C GLU A 66 -0.99 -9.24 -4.60
N ARG A 67 -2.11 -9.59 -3.95
CA ARG A 67 -3.29 -8.72 -3.91
C ARG A 67 -2.97 -7.36 -3.27
N LEU A 68 -2.33 -7.37 -2.10
CA LEU A 68 -1.96 -6.14 -1.40
C LEU A 68 -1.01 -5.27 -2.24
N LEU A 69 -0.03 -5.86 -2.94
CA LEU A 69 0.87 -5.15 -3.85
C LEU A 69 0.11 -4.40 -4.95
N LYS A 70 -0.81 -5.12 -5.61
CA LYS A 70 -1.60 -4.55 -6.70
C LYS A 70 -2.50 -3.42 -6.19
N ASP A 71 -3.34 -3.72 -5.20
CA ASP A 71 -4.32 -2.79 -4.68
C ASP A 71 -3.65 -1.54 -4.09
N SER A 72 -2.53 -1.70 -3.39
CA SER A 72 -1.80 -0.57 -2.81
C SER A 72 -1.12 0.30 -3.86
N SER A 73 -0.67 -0.29 -4.98
CA SER A 73 -0.14 0.50 -6.09
C SER A 73 -1.24 1.34 -6.73
N GLU A 74 -2.38 0.72 -7.07
CA GLU A 74 -3.51 1.40 -7.71
C GLU A 74 -4.04 2.55 -6.83
N LYS A 75 -4.25 2.29 -5.53
CA LYS A 75 -4.70 3.33 -4.58
C LYS A 75 -3.68 4.47 -4.44
N ALA A 76 -2.39 4.16 -4.32
CA ALA A 76 -1.37 5.20 -4.18
C ALA A 76 -1.21 6.06 -5.45
N ASP A 77 -1.36 5.45 -6.63
CA ASP A 77 -1.31 6.15 -7.91
C ASP A 77 -2.56 7.05 -8.07
N GLU A 78 -3.75 6.58 -7.66
CA GLU A 78 -4.97 7.39 -7.59
C GLU A 78 -4.80 8.61 -6.66
N ILE A 79 -4.27 8.40 -5.45
CA ILE A 79 -4.03 9.50 -4.49
C ILE A 79 -3.04 10.51 -5.07
N SER A 80 -1.98 10.04 -5.73
CA SER A 80 -0.98 10.93 -6.35
C SER A 80 -1.64 11.81 -7.41
N ALA A 81 -2.50 11.25 -8.27
CA ALA A 81 -3.26 12.02 -9.26
C ALA A 81 -4.18 13.07 -8.60
N ILE A 82 -4.92 12.70 -7.55
CA ILE A 82 -5.78 13.64 -6.81
C ILE A 82 -4.96 14.80 -6.22
N VAL A 83 -3.77 14.51 -5.69
CA VAL A 83 -2.89 15.52 -5.10
C VAL A 83 -2.31 16.43 -6.18
N GLU A 84 -1.87 15.88 -7.32
CA GLU A 84 -1.35 16.65 -8.46
C GLU A 84 -2.39 17.62 -9.04
N GLU A 85 -3.67 17.24 -9.09
CA GLU A 85 -4.76 18.14 -9.51
C GLU A 85 -4.99 19.32 -8.55
N LYS A 86 -4.51 19.23 -7.31
CA LYS A 86 -4.70 20.23 -6.25
C LYS A 86 -3.48 21.11 -5.99
N LEU A 87 -2.34 20.83 -6.64
CA LEU A 87 -1.13 21.67 -6.60
C LEU A 87 -1.21 22.83 -7.60
#